data_AF-A0A7S0ZWI0-F1
#
_entry.id   AF-A0A7S0ZWI0-F1
#
_cell.length_a   1.000
_cell.length_b   1.000
_cell.length_c   1.000
_cell.angle_alpha   90.00
_cell.angle_beta   90.00
_cell.angle_gamma   90.00
#
_symmetry.space_group_name_H-M   'P 1'
#
loop_
_entity.id
_entity.type
_entity.pdbx_description
1 polymer ?
#
loop_
_entity_poly.entity_id
_entity_poly.type
_entity_poly.pdbx_seq_one_letter_code
_entity_poly.pdbx_strand_id
1 'polypeptide(L)'
;MAQGEHLCFFKWAVMLCLLSLCLLVRVRASAIFPSPPVQTENQKRLYAAQAANAKAASDAATPKLLRVFESAAFREELLECCRDLADLPAPEILSLLRADLRTAELAHSFPAVVQDSHDDVTIEELSKLDYFPNQWQVALMRDADCPVFFNMAEEGIFGMAPFKNESRPTWTEAAERLVYVALNARQLDHGSLSMFGPAGAIFSHTGAQNMVLIAPVDTGMYEMLCNDTANHHHHKHNLVACGDYWHHHTVGTLDDLDHIIFANFGLFTAEVNTTLEQEAGSLFRRSSFAGRYLGLPNETYIDAFKYPESNIVGAPRFPGGISLLVGSFRELFGTDSGRALQLLADSNSLPLVWSLGAAPWDPWKTHKEGTTFPGNQRILDPLASRNALNATFPTGAELEFEHFWAKVSIARSPNGTLPRVRTWWTAFAATQERVAPLTATSCEATDDICFGTNAITGVCLCRRDHQDEALVVLTA
;
A
#
# COMPACT_ATOMS: atom_id res chain seq x y z
N MET A 1 5.24 19.98 62.84
CA MET A 1 5.81 20.18 61.49
C MET A 1 6.72 19.00 61.06
N ALA A 2 6.38 17.74 61.38
CA ALA A 2 7.22 16.58 61.04
C ALA A 2 6.42 15.32 60.62
N GLN A 3 5.15 15.49 60.22
CA GLN A 3 4.30 14.38 59.75
C GLN A 3 3.94 14.48 58.26
N GLY A 4 4.37 15.54 57.55
CA GLY A 4 4.09 15.74 56.12
C GLY A 4 5.11 15.11 55.17
N GLU A 5 6.34 14.85 55.62
CA GLU A 5 7.44 14.43 54.74
C GLU A 5 7.44 12.92 54.44
N HIS A 6 6.95 12.10 55.37
CA HIS A 6 6.88 10.64 55.17
C HIS A 6 5.88 10.20 54.09
N LEU A 7 4.83 10.99 53.85
CA LEU A 7 3.82 10.64 52.86
C LEU A 7 4.29 10.90 51.41
N CYS A 8 5.19 11.87 51.20
CA CYS A 8 5.79 12.12 49.89
C CYS A 8 6.76 11.00 49.51
N PHE A 9 7.65 10.59 50.43
CA PHE A 9 8.68 9.58 50.13
C PHE A 9 8.07 8.23 49.75
N PHE A 10 6.97 7.83 50.39
CA PHE A 10 6.28 6.59 50.08
C PHE A 10 5.62 6.60 48.69
N LYS A 11 5.07 7.75 48.26
CA LYS A 11 4.49 7.91 46.91
C LYS A 11 5.56 7.82 45.82
N TRP A 12 6.74 8.42 46.04
CA TRP A 12 7.86 8.34 45.10
C TRP A 12 8.42 6.91 44.99
N ALA A 13 8.57 6.20 46.10
CA ALA A 13 9.05 4.81 46.10
C ALA A 13 8.06 3.86 45.40
N VAL A 14 6.76 4.02 45.62
CA VAL A 14 5.73 3.23 44.92
C VAL A 14 5.71 3.55 43.42
N MET A 15 5.83 4.82 43.04
CA MET A 15 5.88 5.22 41.63
C MET A 15 7.14 4.70 40.93
N LEU A 16 8.30 4.74 41.58
CA LEU A 16 9.56 4.15 41.07
C LEU A 16 9.46 2.62 40.93
N CYS A 17 8.91 1.92 41.92
CA CYS A 17 8.69 0.47 41.82
C CYS A 17 7.72 0.10 40.69
N LEU A 18 6.63 0.87 40.50
CA LEU A 18 5.69 0.64 39.40
C LEU A 18 6.33 0.94 38.04
N LEU A 19 7.11 2.02 37.93
CA LEU A 19 7.88 2.34 36.72
C LEU A 19 8.91 1.23 36.39
N SER A 20 9.66 0.74 37.38
CA SER A 20 10.61 -0.37 37.20
C SER A 20 9.91 -1.68 36.83
N LEU A 21 8.74 -1.99 37.40
CA LEU A 21 7.97 -3.18 37.05
C LEU A 21 7.41 -3.09 35.61
N CYS A 22 6.92 -1.92 35.19
CA CYS A 22 6.49 -1.67 33.81
C CYS A 22 7.65 -1.76 32.80
N LEU A 23 8.84 -1.27 33.17
CA LEU A 23 10.05 -1.42 32.36
C LEU A 23 10.47 -2.90 32.23
N LEU A 24 10.45 -3.67 33.32
CA LEU A 24 10.83 -5.09 33.30
C LEU A 24 9.86 -5.97 32.49
N VAL A 25 8.55 -5.65 32.46
CA VAL A 25 7.57 -6.39 31.65
C VAL A 25 7.76 -6.11 30.15
N ARG A 26 8.09 -4.86 29.75
CA ARG A 26 8.38 -4.53 28.34
C ARG A 26 9.63 -5.25 27.81
N VAL A 27 10.64 -5.48 28.66
CA VAL A 27 11.88 -6.18 28.25
C VAL A 27 11.64 -7.65 27.87
N ARG A 28 10.65 -8.34 28.45
CA ARG A 28 10.41 -9.77 28.17
C ARG A 28 9.68 -10.04 26.85
N ALA A 29 8.76 -9.18 26.42
CA ALA A 29 8.01 -9.40 25.19
C ALA A 29 8.87 -9.14 23.93
N SER A 30 9.73 -8.11 23.95
CA SER A 30 10.68 -7.81 22.88
C SER A 30 11.74 -8.92 22.69
N ALA A 31 11.96 -9.76 23.70
CA ALA A 31 12.94 -10.85 23.61
C ALA A 31 12.47 -12.05 22.76
N ILE A 32 11.17 -12.23 22.55
CA ILE A 32 10.63 -13.40 21.82
C ILE A 32 10.65 -13.16 20.31
N PHE A 33 10.25 -11.97 19.88
CA PHE A 33 10.18 -11.57 18.47
C PHE A 33 11.04 -10.32 18.27
N PRO A 34 12.37 -10.47 18.14
CA PRO A 34 13.26 -9.34 17.93
C PRO A 34 12.95 -8.67 16.60
N SER A 35 13.10 -7.35 16.54
CA SER A 35 12.94 -6.61 15.29
C SER A 35 13.93 -7.16 14.23
N PRO A 36 13.45 -7.65 13.08
CA PRO A 36 14.31 -8.24 12.04
C PRO A 36 15.23 -7.15 11.46
N PRO A 37 16.36 -7.47 10.79
CA PRO A 37 17.09 -6.46 10.02
C PRO A 37 16.19 -5.87 8.90
N VAL A 38 16.51 -4.66 8.42
CA VAL A 38 15.76 -4.04 7.30
C VAL A 38 15.79 -4.95 6.06
N GLN A 39 16.96 -5.51 5.77
CA GLN A 39 17.12 -6.65 4.87
C GLN A 39 18.18 -7.59 5.44
N THR A 40 17.94 -8.90 5.35
CA THR A 40 18.96 -9.92 5.59
C THR A 40 19.98 -9.97 4.44
N GLU A 41 21.13 -10.60 4.67
CA GLU A 41 22.12 -10.83 3.59
C GLU A 41 21.59 -11.76 2.50
N ASN A 42 20.65 -12.64 2.81
CA ASN A 42 19.97 -13.48 1.82
C ASN A 42 19.03 -12.63 0.96
N GLN A 43 18.23 -11.76 1.56
CA GLN A 43 17.32 -10.84 0.85
C GLN A 43 18.08 -9.90 -0.09
N LYS A 44 19.20 -9.31 0.36
CA LYS A 44 20.06 -8.46 -0.49
C LYS A 44 20.61 -9.21 -1.69
N ARG A 45 21.07 -10.46 -1.49
CA ARG A 45 21.60 -11.30 -2.57
C ARG A 45 20.51 -11.69 -3.56
N LEU A 46 19.33 -12.06 -3.07
CA LEU A 46 18.16 -12.37 -3.89
C LEU A 46 17.78 -11.16 -4.73
N TYR A 47 17.62 -9.98 -4.11
CA TYR A 47 17.28 -8.75 -4.82
C TYR A 47 18.32 -8.44 -5.91
N ALA A 48 19.62 -8.50 -5.60
CA ALA A 48 20.67 -8.23 -6.58
C ALA A 48 20.62 -9.20 -7.78
N ALA A 49 20.35 -10.48 -7.53
CA ALA A 49 20.19 -11.47 -8.59
C ALA A 49 18.94 -11.19 -9.45
N GLN A 50 17.80 -10.90 -8.80
CA GLN A 50 16.56 -10.60 -9.51
C GLN A 50 16.64 -9.28 -10.27
N ALA A 51 17.31 -8.25 -9.74
CA ALA A 51 17.54 -6.99 -10.44
C ALA A 51 18.35 -7.17 -11.73
N ALA A 52 19.38 -8.03 -11.71
CA ALA A 52 20.14 -8.35 -12.92
C ALA A 52 19.27 -9.06 -13.98
N ASN A 53 18.41 -9.99 -13.55
CA ASN A 53 17.45 -10.67 -14.43
C ASN A 53 16.40 -9.70 -14.99
N ALA A 54 15.84 -8.85 -14.11
CA ALA A 54 14.85 -7.83 -14.42
C ALA A 54 15.38 -6.86 -15.48
N LYS A 55 16.63 -6.42 -15.34
CA LYS A 55 17.30 -5.59 -16.33
C LYS A 55 17.36 -6.26 -17.70
N ALA A 56 17.87 -7.49 -17.77
CA ALA A 56 17.99 -8.22 -19.03
C ALA A 56 16.62 -8.45 -19.69
N ALA A 57 15.60 -8.79 -18.89
CA ALA A 57 14.23 -8.97 -19.37
C ALA A 57 13.60 -7.66 -19.86
N SER A 58 13.83 -6.56 -19.13
CA SER A 58 13.37 -5.23 -19.50
C SER A 58 14.01 -4.75 -20.80
N ASP A 59 15.33 -4.87 -20.95
CA ASP A 59 16.05 -4.54 -22.18
C ASP A 59 15.49 -5.32 -23.39
N ALA A 60 15.10 -6.59 -23.20
CA ALA A 60 14.48 -7.41 -24.24
C ALA A 60 13.00 -7.06 -24.52
N ALA A 61 12.27 -6.55 -23.54
CA ALA A 61 10.87 -6.15 -23.65
C ALA A 61 10.69 -4.73 -24.18
N THR A 62 11.65 -3.82 -23.97
CA THR A 62 11.58 -2.42 -24.42
C THR A 62 11.16 -2.29 -25.89
N PRO A 63 11.77 -3.01 -26.87
CA PRO A 63 11.35 -2.87 -28.27
C PRO A 63 9.92 -3.35 -28.53
N LYS A 64 9.37 -4.26 -27.71
CA LYS A 64 7.98 -4.74 -27.83
C LYS A 64 7.02 -3.65 -27.35
N LEU A 65 7.29 -3.05 -26.19
CA LEU A 65 6.50 -1.92 -25.67
C LEU A 65 6.52 -0.73 -26.62
N LEU A 66 7.69 -0.36 -27.15
CA LEU A 66 7.79 0.72 -28.11
C LEU A 66 6.91 0.48 -29.33
N ARG A 67 6.84 -0.75 -29.85
CA ARG A 67 5.94 -1.08 -30.96
C ARG A 67 4.45 -0.95 -30.60
N VAL A 68 4.05 -1.33 -29.37
CA VAL A 68 2.68 -1.09 -28.89
C VAL A 68 2.42 0.42 -28.87
N PHE A 69 3.36 1.21 -28.34
CA PHE A 69 3.21 2.65 -28.25
C PHE A 69 3.32 3.38 -29.60
N GLU A 70 3.92 2.78 -30.62
CA GLU A 70 3.93 3.28 -32.00
C GLU A 70 2.68 2.90 -32.79
N SER A 71 1.88 1.95 -32.31
CA SER A 71 0.76 1.41 -33.07
C SER A 71 -0.39 2.42 -33.17
N ALA A 72 -1.05 2.46 -34.33
CA ALA A 72 -2.19 3.36 -34.55
C ALA A 72 -3.33 3.12 -33.54
N ALA A 73 -3.58 1.86 -33.18
CA ALA A 73 -4.61 1.51 -32.21
C ALA A 73 -4.32 2.09 -30.81
N PHE A 74 -3.08 2.01 -30.32
CA PHE A 74 -2.75 2.65 -29.04
C PHE A 74 -2.84 4.17 -29.10
N ARG A 75 -2.48 4.78 -30.24
CA ARG A 75 -2.65 6.22 -30.44
C ARG A 75 -4.11 6.63 -30.39
N GLU A 76 -5.01 5.83 -30.94
CA GLU A 76 -6.46 6.05 -30.83
C GLU A 76 -6.92 6.01 -29.37
N GLU A 77 -6.44 5.05 -28.57
CA GLU A 77 -6.75 4.98 -27.12
C GLU A 77 -6.27 6.23 -26.36
N LEU A 78 -5.06 6.74 -26.65
CA LEU A 78 -4.55 7.96 -26.01
C LEU A 78 -5.34 9.22 -26.41
N LEU A 79 -5.87 9.28 -27.63
CA LEU A 79 -6.68 10.42 -28.08
C LEU A 79 -7.98 10.59 -27.29
N GLU A 80 -8.44 9.54 -26.57
CA GLU A 80 -9.63 9.58 -25.72
C GLU A 80 -9.40 10.29 -24.37
N CYS A 81 -8.20 10.19 -23.78
CA CYS A 81 -7.93 10.71 -22.42
C CYS A 81 -6.78 11.69 -22.31
N CYS A 82 -5.80 11.53 -23.19
CA CYS A 82 -4.42 11.90 -22.92
C CYS A 82 -3.81 12.45 -24.22
N ARG A 83 -4.54 13.35 -24.89
CA ARG A 83 -4.23 13.82 -26.26
C ARG A 83 -2.80 14.32 -26.40
N ASP A 84 -2.28 15.03 -25.40
CA ASP A 84 -0.91 15.55 -25.43
C ASP A 84 0.14 14.41 -25.52
N LEU A 85 -0.15 13.24 -24.96
CA LEU A 85 0.72 12.06 -25.06
C LEU A 85 0.60 11.37 -26.43
N ALA A 86 -0.55 11.47 -27.09
CA ALA A 86 -0.79 10.82 -28.38
C ALA A 86 0.15 11.36 -29.48
N ASP A 87 0.66 12.59 -29.33
CA ASP A 87 1.61 13.21 -30.26
C ASP A 87 3.09 12.94 -29.90
N LEU A 88 3.38 12.39 -28.72
CA LEU A 88 4.75 12.14 -28.28
C LEU A 88 5.37 10.90 -28.94
N PRO A 89 6.67 10.88 -29.26
CA PRO A 89 7.36 9.67 -29.68
C PRO A 89 7.20 8.54 -28.64
N ALA A 90 7.06 7.29 -29.09
CA ALA A 90 6.92 6.13 -28.19
C ALA A 90 8.01 6.02 -27.10
N PRO A 91 9.30 6.34 -27.36
CA PRO A 91 10.32 6.36 -26.32
C PRO A 91 10.04 7.38 -25.21
N GLU A 92 9.43 8.52 -25.54
CA GLU A 92 9.07 9.55 -24.57
C GLU A 92 7.89 9.12 -23.71
N ILE A 93 6.85 8.51 -24.31
CA ILE A 93 5.72 7.90 -23.58
C ILE A 93 6.22 6.85 -22.60
N LEU A 94 7.12 5.96 -23.04
CA LEU A 94 7.68 4.93 -22.17
C LEU A 94 8.53 5.54 -21.04
N SER A 95 9.30 6.60 -21.33
CA SER A 95 10.06 7.32 -20.30
C SER A 95 9.17 7.93 -19.24
N LEU A 96 8.06 8.57 -19.65
CA LEU A 96 7.08 9.15 -18.74
C LEU A 96 6.39 8.06 -17.90
N LEU A 97 5.97 6.96 -18.51
CA LEU A 97 5.35 5.84 -17.81
C LEU A 97 6.29 5.22 -16.77
N ARG A 98 7.56 5.00 -17.12
CA ARG A 98 8.57 4.49 -16.16
C ARG A 98 8.75 5.43 -14.98
N ALA A 99 8.81 6.74 -15.23
CA ALA A 99 8.93 7.72 -14.18
C ALA A 99 7.71 7.69 -13.26
N ASP A 100 6.50 7.60 -13.82
CA ASP A 100 5.26 7.60 -13.02
C ASP A 100 5.14 6.33 -12.19
N LEU A 101 5.48 5.17 -12.74
CA LEU A 101 5.47 3.90 -12.02
C LEU A 101 6.51 3.85 -10.90
N ARG A 102 7.65 4.55 -11.03
CA ARG A 102 8.62 4.71 -9.92
C ARG A 102 8.11 5.57 -8.78
N THR A 103 7.17 6.48 -9.07
CA THR A 103 6.52 7.32 -8.05
C THR A 103 5.20 6.77 -7.54
N ALA A 104 4.59 5.81 -8.27
CA ALA A 104 3.33 5.20 -7.92
C ALA A 104 3.40 4.54 -6.53
N GLU A 105 2.35 4.67 -5.75
CA GLU A 105 2.39 4.23 -4.35
C GLU A 105 2.57 2.72 -4.22
N LEU A 106 3.39 2.33 -3.25
CA LEU A 106 3.55 0.96 -2.78
C LEU A 106 2.56 0.73 -1.64
N ALA A 107 1.39 0.15 -1.92
CA ALA A 107 0.28 0.09 -1.00
C ALA A 107 -0.01 -1.32 -0.48
N HIS A 108 -0.12 -1.49 0.84
CA HIS A 108 -0.57 -2.72 1.48
C HIS A 108 -1.80 -2.45 2.34
N SER A 109 -2.87 -3.21 2.10
CA SER A 109 -4.11 -3.13 2.87
C SER A 109 -4.18 -4.28 3.87
N PHE A 110 -4.56 -3.99 5.11
CA PHE A 110 -4.51 -4.91 6.24
C PHE A 110 -5.75 -4.76 7.15
N PRO A 111 -6.14 -5.83 7.88
CA PRO A 111 -7.33 -5.82 8.71
C PRO A 111 -7.18 -4.88 9.90
N ALA A 112 -8.25 -4.21 10.30
CA ALA A 112 -8.20 -3.32 11.47
C ALA A 112 -8.07 -4.08 12.80
N VAL A 113 -8.62 -5.28 12.87
CA VAL A 113 -8.65 -6.19 14.02
C VAL A 113 -8.45 -7.61 13.53
N VAL A 114 -8.10 -8.54 14.42
CA VAL A 114 -7.92 -9.95 14.05
C VAL A 114 -9.23 -10.51 13.49
N GLN A 115 -9.16 -11.17 12.33
CA GLN A 115 -10.29 -11.83 11.67
C GLN A 115 -9.87 -13.25 11.29
N ASP A 116 -10.81 -14.20 11.34
CA ASP A 116 -10.53 -15.62 11.09
C ASP A 116 -10.03 -15.92 9.66
N SER A 117 -10.22 -14.99 8.71
CA SER A 117 -9.92 -15.19 7.28
C SER A 117 -8.73 -14.38 6.76
N HIS A 118 -8.04 -13.62 7.61
CA HIS A 118 -6.95 -12.73 7.19
C HIS A 118 -5.73 -12.87 8.11
N ASP A 119 -4.72 -13.59 7.62
CA ASP A 119 -3.44 -13.81 8.30
C ASP A 119 -2.49 -12.62 8.14
N ASP A 120 -2.98 -11.42 8.46
CA ASP A 120 -2.22 -10.17 8.30
C ASP A 120 -2.21 -9.32 9.56
N VAL A 121 -1.30 -8.36 9.63
CA VAL A 121 -1.09 -7.48 10.78
C VAL A 121 -2.31 -6.60 11.02
N THR A 122 -2.54 -6.25 12.28
CA THR A 122 -3.63 -5.33 12.68
C THR A 122 -3.10 -3.99 13.16
N ILE A 123 -3.99 -3.00 13.29
CA ILE A 123 -3.66 -1.68 13.83
C ILE A 123 -3.07 -1.80 15.24
N GLU A 124 -3.65 -2.66 16.09
CA GLU A 124 -3.18 -2.85 17.45
C GLU A 124 -1.78 -3.49 17.49
N GLU A 125 -1.51 -4.46 16.63
CA GLU A 125 -0.19 -5.08 16.56
C GLU A 125 0.86 -4.12 16.03
N LEU A 126 0.58 -3.39 14.95
CA LEU A 126 1.49 -2.36 14.42
C LEU A 126 1.83 -1.29 15.47
N SER A 127 0.87 -0.93 16.34
CA SER A 127 1.12 0.05 17.43
C SER A 127 2.16 -0.41 18.46
N LYS A 128 2.54 -1.70 18.44
CA LYS A 128 3.50 -2.32 19.35
C LYS A 128 4.85 -2.61 18.67
N LEU A 129 4.99 -2.34 17.38
CA LEU A 129 6.15 -2.69 16.57
C LEU A 129 6.84 -1.43 16.02
N ASP A 130 8.14 -1.53 15.80
CA ASP A 130 8.97 -0.51 15.15
C ASP A 130 9.25 -0.84 13.67
N TYR A 131 8.57 -1.85 13.13
CA TYR A 131 8.63 -2.27 11.73
C TYR A 131 7.26 -2.81 11.28
N PHE A 132 7.08 -2.89 9.96
CA PHE A 132 5.93 -3.55 9.35
C PHE A 132 6.23 -5.05 9.16
N PRO A 133 5.57 -5.97 9.90
CA PRO A 133 5.82 -7.39 9.79
C PRO A 133 5.19 -7.98 8.52
N ASN A 134 5.75 -9.07 8.01
CA ASN A 134 5.08 -9.87 7.00
C ASN A 134 4.07 -10.87 7.62
N GLN A 135 3.24 -11.49 6.79
CA GLN A 135 2.17 -12.39 7.21
C GLN A 135 2.69 -13.64 7.96
N TRP A 136 3.88 -14.15 7.63
CA TRP A 136 4.53 -15.25 8.35
C TRP A 136 4.92 -14.86 9.76
N GLN A 137 5.50 -13.67 9.93
CA GLN A 137 5.84 -13.13 11.24
C GLN A 137 4.58 -12.92 12.09
N VAL A 138 3.49 -12.42 11.49
CA VAL A 138 2.20 -12.24 12.17
C VAL A 138 1.65 -13.57 12.67
N ALA A 139 1.65 -14.62 11.85
CA ALA A 139 1.22 -15.95 12.27
C ALA A 139 2.03 -16.46 13.48
N LEU A 140 3.36 -16.32 13.46
CA LEU A 140 4.22 -16.70 14.59
C LEU A 140 3.94 -15.86 15.85
N MET A 141 3.73 -14.55 15.72
CA MET A 141 3.40 -13.67 16.85
C MET A 141 2.07 -14.05 17.52
N ARG A 142 1.14 -14.63 16.75
CA ARG A 142 -0.17 -15.08 17.23
C ARG A 142 -0.20 -16.54 17.68
N ASP A 143 0.89 -17.30 17.49
CA ASP A 143 0.89 -18.78 17.62
C ASP A 143 -0.22 -19.42 16.75
N ALA A 144 -0.42 -18.87 15.56
CA ALA A 144 -1.40 -19.33 14.57
C ALA A 144 -0.74 -20.25 13.52
N ASP A 145 -1.57 -20.96 12.77
CA ASP A 145 -1.10 -21.74 11.62
C ASP A 145 -0.48 -20.81 10.57
N CYS A 146 0.68 -21.18 10.05
CA CYS A 146 1.33 -20.38 9.02
C CYS A 146 0.68 -20.58 7.65
N PRO A 147 0.57 -19.52 6.83
CA PRO A 147 -0.11 -19.55 5.54
C PRO A 147 0.71 -20.26 4.46
N VAL A 148 0.81 -21.60 4.56
CA VAL A 148 1.64 -22.46 3.69
C VAL A 148 1.43 -22.23 2.19
N PHE A 149 0.24 -21.78 1.78
CA PHE A 149 -0.06 -21.53 0.38
C PHE A 149 0.73 -20.36 -0.23
N PHE A 150 1.19 -19.40 0.58
CA PHE A 150 2.03 -18.30 0.09
C PHE A 150 3.40 -18.76 -0.40
N ASN A 151 3.91 -19.90 0.09
CA ASN A 151 5.21 -20.44 -0.35
C ASN A 151 5.27 -20.68 -1.85
N MET A 152 4.15 -21.02 -2.51
CA MET A 152 4.13 -21.29 -3.94
C MET A 152 4.61 -20.07 -4.73
N ALA A 153 4.04 -18.90 -4.46
CA ALA A 153 4.47 -17.66 -5.09
C ALA A 153 5.83 -17.19 -4.56
N GLU A 154 6.05 -17.19 -3.24
CA GLU A 154 7.30 -16.69 -2.66
C GLU A 154 8.53 -17.45 -3.15
N GLU A 155 8.46 -18.78 -3.23
CA GLU A 155 9.57 -19.62 -3.68
C GLU A 155 9.58 -19.77 -5.20
N GLY A 156 8.40 -20.00 -5.81
CA GLY A 156 8.26 -20.27 -7.24
C GLY A 156 8.41 -19.01 -8.12
N ILE A 157 7.89 -17.87 -7.69
CA ILE A 157 7.90 -16.62 -8.48
C ILE A 157 9.05 -15.72 -8.00
N PHE A 158 9.12 -15.43 -6.71
CA PHE A 158 10.08 -14.47 -6.16
C PHE A 158 11.46 -15.07 -5.87
N GLY A 159 11.58 -16.40 -5.81
CA GLY A 159 12.86 -17.10 -5.58
C GLY A 159 13.33 -17.07 -4.13
N MET A 160 12.41 -16.89 -3.17
CA MET A 160 12.72 -16.95 -1.74
C MET A 160 13.24 -18.34 -1.34
N ALA A 161 14.07 -18.39 -0.29
CA ALA A 161 14.60 -19.65 0.21
C ALA A 161 13.47 -20.49 0.84
N PRO A 162 13.47 -21.82 0.63
CA PRO A 162 12.46 -22.67 1.23
C PRO A 162 12.63 -22.74 2.76
N PHE A 163 11.51 -22.90 3.45
CA PHE A 163 11.53 -23.16 4.88
C PHE A 163 12.05 -24.57 5.18
N LYS A 164 12.72 -24.74 6.34
CA LYS A 164 13.01 -26.09 6.85
C LYS A 164 11.75 -26.83 7.29
N ASN A 165 10.77 -26.10 7.79
CA ASN A 165 9.45 -26.61 8.15
C ASN A 165 8.40 -25.55 7.81
N GLU A 166 7.69 -25.73 6.71
CA GLU A 166 6.72 -24.76 6.20
C GLU A 166 5.57 -24.47 7.16
N SER A 167 5.12 -25.47 7.92
CA SER A 167 4.02 -25.28 8.87
C SER A 167 4.46 -24.56 10.13
N ARG A 168 5.76 -24.53 10.43
CA ARG A 168 6.33 -23.92 11.64
C ARG A 168 7.74 -23.35 11.36
N PRO A 169 7.86 -22.32 10.53
CA PRO A 169 9.15 -21.67 10.29
C PRO A 169 9.66 -21.04 11.59
N THR A 170 10.97 -20.90 11.69
CA THR A 170 11.59 -20.11 12.76
C THR A 170 11.34 -18.61 12.52
N TRP A 171 11.46 -17.79 13.57
CA TRP A 171 11.38 -16.33 13.42
C TRP A 171 12.39 -15.78 12.40
N THR A 172 13.61 -16.32 12.38
CA THR A 172 14.66 -15.93 11.43
C THR A 172 14.27 -16.27 10.00
N GLU A 173 13.69 -17.44 9.77
CA GLU A 173 13.19 -17.82 8.44
C GLU A 173 12.00 -16.94 8.02
N ALA A 174 11.02 -16.72 8.91
CA ALA A 174 9.88 -15.86 8.63
C ALA A 174 10.30 -14.41 8.31
N ALA A 175 11.32 -13.89 8.99
CA ALA A 175 11.89 -12.57 8.73
C ALA A 175 12.55 -12.43 7.34
N GLU A 176 12.83 -13.54 6.64
CA GLU A 176 13.34 -13.51 5.26
C GLU A 176 12.25 -13.37 4.20
N ARG A 177 10.97 -13.51 4.58
CA ARG A 177 9.83 -13.39 3.65
C ARG A 177 9.47 -11.95 3.33
N LEU A 178 8.76 -11.77 2.21
CA LEU A 178 8.36 -10.48 1.69
C LEU A 178 7.10 -9.93 2.40
N VAL A 179 6.89 -8.62 2.30
CA VAL A 179 5.59 -7.98 2.54
C VAL A 179 4.88 -7.86 1.20
N TYR A 180 3.63 -8.33 1.14
CA TYR A 180 2.81 -8.25 -0.07
C TYR A 180 2.35 -6.81 -0.33
N VAL A 181 2.51 -6.28 -1.53
CA VAL A 181 2.22 -4.86 -1.81
C VAL A 181 1.67 -4.70 -3.23
N ALA A 182 0.72 -3.80 -3.43
CA ALA A 182 0.26 -3.42 -4.77
C ALA A 182 0.96 -2.13 -5.24
N LEU A 183 1.27 -2.06 -6.54
CA LEU A 183 1.69 -0.82 -7.20
C LEU A 183 0.46 -0.03 -7.65
N ASN A 184 0.27 1.16 -7.09
CA ASN A 184 -0.90 1.99 -7.36
C ASN A 184 -0.82 2.77 -8.69
N ALA A 185 -0.58 2.08 -9.80
CA ALA A 185 -0.45 2.69 -11.12
C ALA A 185 -1.73 3.37 -11.64
N ARG A 186 -2.90 3.00 -11.08
CA ARG A 186 -4.23 3.53 -11.42
C ARG A 186 -4.72 4.62 -10.46
N GLN A 187 -3.87 5.10 -9.57
CA GLN A 187 -4.21 6.14 -8.58
C GLN A 187 -5.51 5.82 -7.80
N LEU A 188 -5.63 4.59 -7.30
CA LEU A 188 -6.68 4.17 -6.39
C LEU A 188 -6.57 4.94 -5.07
N ASP A 189 -7.71 5.37 -4.54
CA ASP A 189 -7.80 6.17 -3.32
C ASP A 189 -7.39 5.40 -2.06
N HIS A 190 -7.47 4.07 -2.05
CA HIS A 190 -6.96 3.25 -0.97
C HIS A 190 -5.52 2.75 -1.22
N GLY A 191 -4.95 3.04 -2.39
CA GLY A 191 -3.62 2.55 -2.80
C GLY A 191 -3.66 1.13 -3.35
N SER A 192 -4.36 0.23 -2.65
CA SER A 192 -4.68 -1.12 -3.10
C SER A 192 -6.17 -1.41 -2.90
N LEU A 193 -6.59 -2.65 -3.08
CA LEU A 193 -7.99 -3.03 -2.92
C LEU A 193 -8.32 -3.17 -1.43
N SER A 194 -9.33 -2.42 -0.95
CA SER A 194 -9.75 -2.46 0.45
C SER A 194 -10.39 -3.78 0.90
N MET A 195 -10.55 -4.76 0.00
CA MET A 195 -11.01 -6.10 0.38
C MET A 195 -9.96 -6.89 1.18
N PHE A 196 -8.67 -6.54 1.05
CA PHE A 196 -7.61 -7.12 1.88
C PHE A 196 -7.58 -6.52 3.29
N GLY A 197 -8.22 -5.38 3.47
CA GLY A 197 -8.37 -4.74 4.77
C GLY A 197 -8.84 -3.30 4.67
N PRO A 198 -9.50 -2.78 5.71
CA PRO A 198 -10.00 -1.42 5.73
C PRO A 198 -8.92 -0.39 6.13
N ALA A 199 -7.74 -0.82 6.59
CA ALA A 199 -6.59 0.04 6.83
C ALA A 199 -5.53 -0.22 5.76
N GLY A 200 -4.74 0.79 5.42
CA GLY A 200 -3.67 0.68 4.45
C GLY A 200 -2.42 1.41 4.91
N ALA A 201 -1.26 0.91 4.46
CA ALA A 201 0.03 1.56 4.59
C ALA A 201 0.59 1.84 3.19
N ILE A 202 1.04 3.07 2.96
CA ILE A 202 1.80 3.43 1.77
C ILE A 202 3.27 3.48 2.16
N PHE A 203 4.09 2.61 1.58
CA PHE A 203 5.51 2.53 1.90
C PHE A 203 6.30 3.67 1.28
N SER A 204 7.40 4.03 1.95
CA SER A 204 8.37 5.01 1.47
C SER A 204 9.19 4.43 0.32
N HIS A 205 9.31 5.19 -0.77
CA HIS A 205 10.04 4.78 -1.96
C HIS A 205 11.53 4.68 -1.71
N THR A 206 12.14 5.71 -1.13
CA THR A 206 13.54 5.71 -0.68
C THR A 206 13.80 4.58 0.31
N GLY A 207 12.87 4.32 1.22
CA GLY A 207 12.95 3.23 2.17
C GLY A 207 12.89 1.84 1.52
N ALA A 208 12.14 1.70 0.42
CA ALA A 208 11.88 0.42 -0.25
C ALA A 208 12.62 0.20 -1.58
N GLN A 209 13.30 1.21 -2.14
CA GLN A 209 13.76 1.23 -3.53
C GLN A 209 14.55 -0.02 -3.93
N ASN A 210 15.47 -0.45 -3.07
CA ASN A 210 16.34 -1.61 -3.28
C ASN A 210 15.81 -2.91 -2.64
N MET A 211 14.50 -2.96 -2.44
CA MET A 211 13.81 -4.08 -1.78
C MET A 211 12.58 -4.54 -2.57
N VAL A 212 12.15 -3.82 -3.62
CA VAL A 212 10.90 -4.10 -4.32
C VAL A 212 11.11 -5.06 -5.49
N LEU A 213 10.42 -6.20 -5.45
CA LEU A 213 10.29 -7.12 -6.57
C LEU A 213 8.86 -7.10 -7.10
N ILE A 214 8.71 -7.05 -8.41
CA ILE A 214 7.42 -6.78 -9.06
C ILE A 214 6.99 -7.95 -9.94
N ALA A 215 5.82 -8.51 -9.65
CA ALA A 215 5.08 -9.39 -10.55
C ALA A 215 4.03 -8.58 -11.33
N PRO A 216 3.69 -8.96 -12.58
CA PRO A 216 2.76 -8.20 -13.41
C PRO A 216 1.29 -8.35 -12.98
N VAL A 217 1.01 -9.15 -11.97
CA VAL A 217 -0.34 -9.50 -11.52
C VAL A 217 -0.28 -9.95 -10.06
N ASP A 218 -1.42 -9.96 -9.37
CA ASP A 218 -1.57 -10.64 -8.10
C ASP A 218 -1.10 -12.11 -8.21
N THR A 219 -0.08 -12.47 -7.45
CA THR A 219 0.60 -13.76 -7.54
C THR A 219 -0.24 -14.87 -6.92
N GLY A 220 -1.08 -14.57 -5.93
CA GLY A 220 -2.09 -15.52 -5.45
C GLY A 220 -3.06 -15.90 -6.56
N MET A 221 -3.54 -14.92 -7.32
CA MET A 221 -4.37 -15.14 -8.51
C MET A 221 -3.62 -15.90 -9.60
N TYR A 222 -2.35 -15.59 -9.86
CA TYR A 222 -1.55 -16.32 -10.82
C TYR A 222 -1.39 -17.79 -10.43
N GLU A 223 -1.03 -18.08 -9.18
CA GLU A 223 -0.90 -19.45 -8.67
C GLU A 223 -2.23 -20.21 -8.77
N MET A 224 -3.35 -19.55 -8.48
CA MET A 224 -4.68 -20.18 -8.60
C MET A 224 -5.10 -20.48 -10.04
N LEU A 225 -4.75 -19.62 -11.01
CA LEU A 225 -5.26 -19.70 -12.38
C LEU A 225 -4.30 -20.33 -13.38
N CYS A 226 -2.99 -20.20 -13.14
CA CYS A 226 -1.93 -20.56 -14.09
C CYS A 226 -1.03 -21.70 -13.64
N ASN A 227 -0.93 -21.96 -12.33
CA ASN A 227 -0.08 -23.05 -11.85
C ASN A 227 -0.85 -24.39 -11.86
N ASP A 228 -0.61 -25.19 -12.90
CA ASP A 228 -1.21 -26.54 -13.04
C ASP A 228 -0.85 -27.50 -11.90
N THR A 229 0.20 -27.22 -11.11
CA THR A 229 0.59 -28.04 -9.95
C THR A 229 -0.18 -27.71 -8.69
N ALA A 230 -0.77 -26.51 -8.62
CA ALA A 230 -1.69 -26.14 -7.57
C ALA A 230 -3.00 -26.92 -7.80
N ASN A 231 -3.34 -27.84 -6.90
CA ASN A 231 -4.47 -28.77 -6.99
C ASN A 231 -5.86 -28.07 -6.84
N HIS A 232 -6.07 -26.94 -7.51
CA HIS A 232 -7.34 -26.22 -7.50
C HIS A 232 -8.26 -26.83 -8.57
N HIS A 233 -8.99 -27.88 -8.20
CA HIS A 233 -10.04 -28.50 -9.03
C HIS A 233 -11.22 -27.56 -9.37
N HIS A 234 -11.18 -26.32 -8.92
CA HIS A 234 -12.28 -25.39 -9.03
C HIS A 234 -11.80 -24.12 -9.72
N HIS A 235 -12.21 -24.02 -10.98
CA HIS A 235 -12.25 -22.81 -11.81
C HIS A 235 -11.00 -22.47 -12.64
N LYS A 236 -10.89 -23.12 -13.80
CA LYS A 236 -10.21 -22.51 -14.97
C LYS A 236 -11.04 -21.32 -15.45
N HIS A 237 -10.96 -20.20 -14.74
CA HIS A 237 -11.42 -18.93 -15.29
C HIS A 237 -10.34 -18.40 -16.21
N ASN A 238 -10.71 -18.02 -17.44
CA ASN A 238 -9.81 -17.41 -18.41
C ASN A 238 -9.51 -15.93 -18.06
N LEU A 239 -9.37 -15.59 -16.77
CA LEU A 239 -9.12 -14.19 -16.35
C LEU A 239 -7.71 -13.74 -16.76
N VAL A 240 -6.77 -14.66 -16.88
CA VAL A 240 -5.40 -14.33 -17.28
C VAL A 240 -4.87 -15.25 -18.37
N ALA A 241 -4.11 -14.70 -19.32
CA ALA A 241 -3.45 -15.42 -20.39
C ALA A 241 -2.15 -16.11 -19.89
N CYS A 242 -2.32 -17.22 -19.16
CA CYS A 242 -1.24 -17.99 -18.55
C CYS A 242 -0.23 -18.50 -19.61
N GLY A 243 0.96 -17.89 -19.69
CA GLY A 243 2.11 -18.41 -20.44
C GLY A 243 2.53 -17.65 -21.71
N ASP A 244 1.67 -16.79 -22.26
CA ASP A 244 2.00 -16.06 -23.50
C ASP A 244 2.85 -14.81 -23.26
N TYR A 245 2.70 -14.20 -22.09
CA TYR A 245 3.22 -12.85 -21.82
C TYR A 245 4.25 -12.79 -20.70
N TRP A 246 4.24 -13.75 -19.77
CA TRP A 246 5.09 -13.71 -18.59
C TRP A 246 5.75 -15.06 -18.31
N HIS A 247 7.06 -15.00 -18.09
CA HIS A 247 7.83 -16.11 -17.54
C HIS A 247 7.91 -15.91 -16.02
N HIS A 248 7.17 -16.72 -15.26
CA HIS A 248 6.89 -16.46 -13.84
C HIS A 248 8.12 -16.39 -12.92
N HIS A 249 9.26 -16.97 -13.31
CA HIS A 249 10.53 -16.82 -12.57
C HIS A 249 11.26 -15.49 -12.82
N THR A 250 10.69 -14.60 -13.64
CA THR A 250 11.29 -13.32 -14.00
C THR A 250 10.41 -12.18 -13.50
N VAL A 251 10.79 -11.65 -12.34
CA VAL A 251 10.16 -10.48 -11.71
C VAL A 251 10.92 -9.19 -12.07
N GLY A 252 10.25 -8.05 -11.95
CA GLY A 252 10.83 -6.73 -12.18
C GLY A 252 11.34 -6.08 -10.89
N THR A 253 11.95 -4.91 -11.06
CA THR A 253 12.26 -3.95 -9.98
C THR A 253 11.68 -2.59 -10.34
N LEU A 254 11.72 -1.61 -9.43
CA LEU A 254 11.30 -0.22 -9.76
C LEU A 254 12.15 0.42 -10.86
N ASP A 255 13.39 -0.03 -11.04
CA ASP A 255 14.27 0.50 -12.09
C ASP A 255 14.07 -0.20 -13.44
N ASP A 256 13.78 -1.51 -13.42
CA ASP A 256 13.71 -2.39 -14.57
C ASP A 256 12.38 -3.17 -14.61
N LEU A 257 11.32 -2.54 -15.12
CA LEU A 257 9.95 -3.09 -15.14
C LEU A 257 9.27 -3.16 -16.52
N ASP A 258 9.99 -2.95 -17.63
CA ASP A 258 9.37 -2.97 -18.97
C ASP A 258 8.68 -4.30 -19.31
N HIS A 259 9.33 -5.41 -18.96
CA HIS A 259 8.75 -6.73 -19.18
C HIS A 259 7.53 -6.98 -18.30
N ILE A 260 7.46 -6.35 -17.12
CA ILE A 260 6.30 -6.38 -16.22
C ILE A 260 5.15 -5.55 -16.80
N ILE A 261 5.42 -4.35 -17.31
CA ILE A 261 4.41 -3.51 -17.98
C ILE A 261 3.81 -4.25 -19.17
N PHE A 262 4.67 -4.81 -20.04
CA PHE A 262 4.22 -5.58 -21.20
C PHE A 262 3.42 -6.80 -20.80
N ALA A 263 3.88 -7.53 -19.78
CA ALA A 263 3.20 -8.71 -19.26
C ALA A 263 1.83 -8.37 -18.64
N ASN A 264 1.72 -7.30 -17.87
CA ASN A 264 0.48 -6.86 -17.26
C ASN A 264 -0.57 -6.55 -18.33
N PHE A 265 -0.21 -5.81 -19.39
CA PHE A 265 -1.14 -5.57 -20.51
C PHE A 265 -1.59 -6.87 -21.18
N GLY A 266 -0.67 -7.82 -21.38
CA GLY A 266 -0.96 -9.07 -22.07
C GLY A 266 -1.77 -10.06 -21.24
N LEU A 267 -1.51 -10.17 -19.94
CA LEU A 267 -2.19 -11.14 -19.07
C LEU A 267 -3.70 -10.92 -19.08
N PHE A 268 -4.17 -9.67 -19.07
CA PHE A 268 -5.59 -9.35 -19.00
C PHE A 268 -6.32 -9.32 -20.34
N THR A 269 -5.65 -9.59 -21.48
CA THR A 269 -6.34 -9.63 -22.78
C THR A 269 -7.36 -10.78 -22.90
N ALA A 270 -7.13 -11.88 -22.16
CA ALA A 270 -7.98 -13.07 -22.21
C ALA A 270 -9.34 -12.88 -21.52
N GLU A 271 -9.39 -12.09 -20.45
CA GLU A 271 -10.57 -11.93 -19.61
C GLU A 271 -11.72 -11.22 -20.35
N VAL A 272 -11.37 -10.11 -20.99
CA VAL A 272 -12.32 -9.15 -21.57
C VAL A 272 -12.31 -9.16 -23.09
N ASN A 273 -11.58 -10.10 -23.72
CA ASN A 273 -11.39 -10.18 -25.16
C ASN A 273 -10.91 -8.83 -25.75
N THR A 274 -9.89 -8.26 -25.12
CA THR A 274 -9.26 -6.98 -25.48
C THR A 274 -7.92 -7.19 -26.18
N THR A 275 -7.37 -6.14 -26.76
CA THR A 275 -6.00 -6.12 -27.29
C THR A 275 -5.02 -5.53 -26.27
N LEU A 276 -3.71 -5.72 -26.51
CA LEU A 276 -2.65 -5.08 -25.73
C LEU A 276 -2.80 -3.55 -25.67
N GLU A 277 -3.15 -2.93 -26.80
CA GLU A 277 -3.37 -1.49 -26.90
C GLU A 277 -4.53 -1.01 -26.05
N GLN A 278 -5.63 -1.76 -26.01
CA GLN A 278 -6.81 -1.43 -25.19
C GLN A 278 -6.50 -1.54 -23.70
N GLU A 279 -5.75 -2.55 -23.28
CA GLU A 279 -5.31 -2.70 -21.89
C GLU A 279 -4.33 -1.60 -21.49
N ALA A 280 -3.39 -1.26 -22.37
CA ALA A 280 -2.53 -0.10 -22.18
C ALA A 280 -3.36 1.19 -22.08
N GLY A 281 -4.29 1.42 -23.00
CA GLY A 281 -5.22 2.55 -22.98
C GLY A 281 -6.03 2.64 -21.68
N SER A 282 -6.51 1.51 -21.15
CA SER A 282 -7.20 1.42 -19.86
C SER A 282 -6.34 1.93 -18.71
N LEU A 283 -5.07 1.54 -18.65
CA LEU A 283 -4.14 2.06 -17.64
C LEU A 283 -3.98 3.58 -17.79
N PHE A 284 -3.70 4.07 -19.00
CA PHE A 284 -3.46 5.50 -19.24
C PHE A 284 -4.68 6.35 -18.88
N ARG A 285 -5.90 5.90 -19.21
CA ARG A 285 -7.19 6.54 -18.85
C ARG A 285 -7.37 6.75 -17.35
N ARG A 286 -6.67 5.98 -16.51
CA ARG A 286 -6.80 6.05 -15.05
C ARG A 286 -5.52 6.39 -14.30
N SER A 287 -4.45 6.67 -15.03
CA SER A 287 -3.16 7.11 -14.51
C SER A 287 -3.07 8.63 -14.30
N SER A 288 -1.89 9.13 -13.90
CA SER A 288 -1.59 10.56 -13.84
C SER A 288 -1.71 11.28 -15.20
N PHE A 289 -1.66 10.54 -16.31
CA PHE A 289 -1.70 11.10 -17.66
C PHE A 289 -3.10 11.53 -18.10
N ALA A 290 -4.16 11.01 -17.46
CA ALA A 290 -5.56 11.33 -17.79
C ALA A 290 -6.06 12.65 -17.19
N GLY A 291 -5.16 13.44 -16.59
CA GLY A 291 -5.45 14.77 -16.08
C GLY A 291 -5.54 14.81 -14.55
N ARG A 292 -6.51 15.57 -14.04
CA ARG A 292 -6.59 15.86 -12.60
C ARG A 292 -7.16 14.67 -11.83
N TYR A 293 -6.52 14.30 -10.71
CA TYR A 293 -6.94 13.19 -9.84
C TYR A 293 -8.46 13.12 -9.57
N LEU A 294 -9.07 14.22 -9.12
CA LEU A 294 -10.51 14.27 -8.81
C LEU A 294 -11.43 14.15 -10.04
N GLY A 295 -10.88 14.32 -11.25
CA GLY A 295 -11.58 14.19 -12.52
C GLY A 295 -11.35 12.85 -13.22
N LEU A 296 -10.54 11.96 -12.64
CA LEU A 296 -10.34 10.62 -13.17
C LEU A 296 -11.66 9.83 -13.22
N PRO A 297 -11.87 8.98 -14.24
CA PRO A 297 -13.11 8.23 -14.38
C PRO A 297 -13.31 7.25 -13.20
N ASN A 298 -14.55 6.80 -12.99
CA ASN A 298 -14.78 5.73 -12.03
C ASN A 298 -14.04 4.48 -12.49
N GLU A 299 -13.55 3.71 -11.51
CA GLU A 299 -12.82 2.48 -11.75
C GLU A 299 -13.75 1.26 -11.65
N THR A 300 -13.48 0.22 -12.46
CA THR A 300 -14.17 -1.06 -12.35
C THR A 300 -13.45 -1.96 -11.34
N TYR A 301 -14.16 -2.92 -10.75
CA TYR A 301 -13.50 -3.91 -9.89
C TYR A 301 -12.39 -4.67 -10.61
N ILE A 302 -12.63 -5.10 -11.87
CA ILE A 302 -11.66 -5.87 -12.65
C ILE A 302 -10.43 -5.03 -12.97
N ASP A 303 -10.60 -3.78 -13.42
CA ASP A 303 -9.45 -2.91 -13.70
C ASP A 303 -8.65 -2.58 -12.44
N ALA A 304 -9.30 -2.43 -11.29
CA ALA A 304 -8.62 -2.27 -10.00
C ALA A 304 -7.83 -3.53 -9.58
N PHE A 305 -8.18 -4.71 -10.10
CA PHE A 305 -7.44 -5.96 -9.94
C PHE A 305 -6.23 -6.10 -10.85
N LYS A 306 -6.10 -5.24 -11.87
CA LYS A 306 -4.97 -5.25 -12.82
C LYS A 306 -3.71 -4.59 -12.26
N TYR A 307 -3.55 -4.50 -10.94
CA TYR A 307 -2.34 -3.94 -10.35
C TYR A 307 -1.15 -4.91 -10.52
N PRO A 308 0.05 -4.39 -10.80
CA PRO A 308 1.28 -5.13 -10.55
C PRO A 308 1.49 -5.31 -9.05
N GLU A 309 1.83 -6.52 -8.63
CA GLU A 309 2.18 -6.84 -7.24
C GLU A 309 3.66 -6.53 -6.99
N SER A 310 3.98 -5.54 -6.15
CA SER A 310 5.30 -4.94 -5.94
C SER A 310 5.85 -5.18 -4.54
N ASN A 311 6.01 -6.46 -4.20
CA ASN A 311 6.35 -6.92 -2.86
C ASN A 311 7.71 -6.41 -2.36
N ILE A 312 7.78 -6.16 -1.05
CA ILE A 312 8.99 -5.67 -0.38
C ILE A 312 9.73 -6.84 0.26
N VAL A 313 10.93 -7.13 -0.24
CA VAL A 313 11.87 -8.14 0.25
C VAL A 313 12.72 -7.57 1.39
N GLY A 314 12.06 -7.26 2.50
CA GLY A 314 12.64 -6.63 3.67
C GLY A 314 11.59 -6.24 4.70
N ALA A 315 12.01 -5.57 5.76
CA ALA A 315 11.15 -5.10 6.86
C ALA A 315 11.13 -3.56 6.91
N PRO A 316 10.12 -2.90 6.33
CA PRO A 316 9.93 -1.45 6.42
C PRO A 316 9.92 -0.98 7.88
N ARG A 317 10.64 0.11 8.19
CA ARG A 317 10.77 0.62 9.57
C ARG A 317 9.80 1.75 9.86
N PHE A 318 9.32 1.86 11.10
CA PHE A 318 8.65 3.08 11.52
C PHE A 318 9.66 4.14 11.97
N PRO A 319 9.39 5.44 11.75
CA PRO A 319 8.40 5.98 10.83
C PRO A 319 8.92 6.14 9.39
N GLY A 320 10.19 5.80 9.11
CA GLY A 320 10.86 6.15 7.84
C GLY A 320 10.50 5.29 6.63
N GLY A 321 10.01 4.07 6.85
CA GLY A 321 9.62 3.12 5.81
C GLY A 321 8.15 3.22 5.39
N ILE A 322 7.37 4.12 6.00
CA ILE A 322 5.97 4.38 5.66
C ILE A 322 5.80 5.88 5.39
N SER A 323 5.25 6.21 4.22
CA SER A 323 4.97 7.59 3.81
C SER A 323 3.69 8.11 4.45
N LEU A 324 2.62 7.31 4.45
CA LEU A 324 1.33 7.65 5.05
C LEU A 324 0.52 6.40 5.40
N LEU A 325 -0.47 6.56 6.29
CA LEU A 325 -1.51 5.58 6.55
C LEU A 325 -2.81 5.97 5.83
N VAL A 326 -3.58 4.96 5.41
CA VAL A 326 -4.88 5.13 4.76
C VAL A 326 -5.96 4.44 5.58
N GLY A 327 -7.08 5.11 5.83
CA GLY A 327 -8.26 4.50 6.43
C GLY A 327 -9.44 4.47 5.46
N SER A 328 -10.08 3.32 5.32
CA SER A 328 -11.37 3.19 4.63
C SER A 328 -12.43 4.00 5.40
N PHE A 329 -12.91 5.08 4.81
CA PHE A 329 -13.94 5.92 5.40
C PHE A 329 -15.22 5.13 5.67
N ARG A 330 -15.56 4.24 4.73
CA ARG A 330 -16.71 3.34 4.85
C ARG A 330 -16.61 2.47 6.11
N GLU A 331 -15.44 1.91 6.41
CA GLU A 331 -15.31 0.85 7.42
C GLU A 331 -14.76 1.35 8.76
N LEU A 332 -13.93 2.39 8.77
CA LEU A 332 -13.23 2.85 9.97
C LEU A 332 -13.69 4.22 10.49
N PHE A 333 -14.14 5.13 9.63
CA PHE A 333 -14.45 6.50 10.08
C PHE A 333 -15.64 6.53 11.05
N GLY A 334 -15.45 7.05 12.26
CA GLY A 334 -16.49 7.04 13.30
C GLY A 334 -16.49 5.77 14.18
N THR A 335 -15.50 4.88 14.07
CA THR A 335 -15.38 3.66 14.90
C THR A 335 -14.17 3.71 15.85
N ASP A 336 -14.14 2.83 16.84
CA ASP A 336 -12.99 2.72 17.75
C ASP A 336 -11.71 2.30 17.01
N SER A 337 -11.82 1.40 16.03
CA SER A 337 -10.69 1.02 15.17
C SER A 337 -10.18 2.18 14.32
N GLY A 338 -11.07 3.06 13.85
CA GLY A 338 -10.65 4.30 13.18
C GLY A 338 -9.88 5.24 14.11
N ARG A 339 -10.28 5.34 15.39
CA ARG A 339 -9.49 6.08 16.39
C ARG A 339 -8.16 5.41 16.68
N ALA A 340 -8.10 4.09 16.74
CA ALA A 340 -6.84 3.36 16.89
C ALA A 340 -5.89 3.66 15.71
N LEU A 341 -6.40 3.77 14.48
CA LEU A 341 -5.60 4.15 13.32
C LEU A 341 -5.08 5.59 13.42
N GLN A 342 -5.90 6.54 13.89
CA GLN A 342 -5.45 7.91 14.16
C GLN A 342 -4.32 7.95 15.20
N LEU A 343 -4.44 7.17 16.27
CA LEU A 343 -3.41 7.07 17.31
C LEU A 343 -2.13 6.43 16.80
N LEU A 344 -2.23 5.39 15.95
CA LEU A 344 -1.07 4.79 15.29
C LEU A 344 -0.34 5.82 14.40
N ALA A 345 -1.10 6.63 13.64
CA ALA A 345 -0.54 7.68 12.79
C ALA A 345 0.17 8.76 13.63
N ASP A 346 -0.52 9.30 14.65
CA ASP A 346 0.00 10.35 15.53
C ASP A 346 1.27 9.90 16.28
N SER A 347 1.25 8.70 16.87
CA SER A 347 2.40 8.15 17.60
C SER A 347 3.65 7.93 16.76
N ASN A 348 3.49 7.79 15.44
CA ASN A 348 4.59 7.64 14.50
C ASN A 348 4.84 8.90 13.65
N SER A 349 4.16 10.01 13.94
CA SER A 349 4.25 11.25 13.15
C SER A 349 4.03 11.01 11.64
N LEU A 350 3.05 10.15 11.33
CA LEU A 350 2.66 9.80 9.97
C LEU A 350 1.39 10.57 9.55
N PRO A 351 1.32 11.06 8.30
CA PRO A 351 0.06 11.49 7.73
C PRO A 351 -0.97 10.35 7.75
N LEU A 352 -2.24 10.69 7.99
CA LEU A 352 -3.37 9.80 7.78
C LEU A 352 -4.31 10.42 6.76
N VAL A 353 -4.71 9.62 5.77
CA VAL A 353 -5.76 10.00 4.82
C VAL A 353 -6.94 9.04 4.91
N TRP A 354 -8.15 9.57 4.79
CA TRP A 354 -9.37 8.78 4.66
C TRP A 354 -9.68 8.61 3.18
N SER A 355 -9.86 7.36 2.74
CA SER A 355 -10.32 7.07 1.38
C SER A 355 -11.82 6.77 1.39
N LEU A 356 -12.56 7.17 0.35
CA LEU A 356 -13.97 6.75 0.23
C LEU A 356 -14.06 5.23 0.11
N GLY A 357 -13.04 4.62 -0.49
CA GLY A 357 -12.81 3.18 -0.53
C GLY A 357 -13.17 2.56 -1.87
N ALA A 358 -12.80 1.29 -2.02
CA ALA A 358 -12.96 0.50 -3.23
C ALA A 358 -14.33 -0.19 -3.32
N ALA A 359 -14.49 -0.99 -4.38
CA ALA A 359 -15.63 -1.86 -4.65
C ALA A 359 -16.11 -2.68 -3.43
N PRO A 360 -17.37 -3.17 -3.42
CA PRO A 360 -17.91 -4.00 -2.34
C PRO A 360 -17.04 -5.22 -2.00
N TRP A 361 -16.98 -5.55 -0.71
CA TRP A 361 -16.14 -6.59 -0.09
C TRP A 361 -16.32 -8.03 -0.60
N ASP A 362 -17.39 -8.32 -1.36
CA ASP A 362 -17.63 -9.67 -1.87
C ASP A 362 -17.39 -9.72 -3.37
N PRO A 363 -16.14 -9.89 -3.80
CA PRO A 363 -15.84 -9.90 -5.22
C PRO A 363 -16.51 -11.06 -5.95
N TRP A 364 -16.48 -12.24 -5.34
CA TRP A 364 -17.00 -13.47 -5.91
C TRP A 364 -18.52 -13.46 -6.10
N LYS A 365 -19.29 -12.76 -5.25
CA LYS A 365 -20.74 -12.58 -5.44
C LYS A 365 -21.12 -11.33 -6.22
N THR A 366 -20.21 -10.36 -6.39
CA THR A 366 -20.49 -9.08 -7.03
C THR A 366 -19.71 -8.79 -8.31
N HIS A 367 -19.10 -9.80 -8.93
CA HIS A 367 -18.74 -9.81 -10.37
C HIS A 367 -19.94 -9.62 -11.32
N LYS A 368 -21.02 -8.97 -10.89
CA LYS A 368 -21.92 -8.32 -11.81
C LYS A 368 -21.10 -7.27 -12.54
N GLU A 369 -20.70 -7.63 -13.75
CA GLU A 369 -20.09 -6.77 -14.76
C GLU A 369 -20.64 -5.34 -14.65
N GLY A 370 -19.74 -4.36 -14.57
CA GLY A 370 -20.09 -2.94 -14.54
C GLY A 370 -20.27 -2.30 -13.15
N THR A 371 -19.98 -2.99 -12.05
CA THR A 371 -19.88 -2.31 -10.74
C THR A 371 -18.67 -1.37 -10.75
N THR A 372 -18.92 -0.07 -10.69
CA THR A 372 -17.88 0.97 -10.64
C THR A 372 -17.85 1.71 -9.31
N PHE A 373 -16.68 2.24 -8.96
CA PHE A 373 -16.47 3.07 -7.79
C PHE A 373 -15.54 4.25 -8.12
N PRO A 374 -15.60 5.38 -7.40
CA PRO A 374 -14.82 6.56 -7.77
C PRO A 374 -13.31 6.31 -7.78
N GLY A 375 -12.77 5.69 -6.72
CA GLY A 375 -11.35 5.35 -6.61
C GLY A 375 -10.39 6.54 -6.63
N ASN A 376 -10.88 7.78 -6.52
CA ASN A 376 -10.07 9.01 -6.56
C ASN A 376 -10.48 10.00 -5.46
N GLN A 377 -10.77 9.48 -4.27
CA GLN A 377 -11.39 10.22 -3.20
C GLN A 377 -10.61 10.08 -1.89
N ARG A 378 -9.63 10.96 -1.66
CA ARG A 378 -8.94 11.09 -0.37
C ARG A 378 -9.18 12.43 0.31
N ILE A 379 -9.21 12.39 1.63
CA ILE A 379 -9.25 13.54 2.53
C ILE A 379 -8.13 13.38 3.56
N LEU A 380 -7.38 14.45 3.81
CA LEU A 380 -6.37 14.47 4.86
C LEU A 380 -7.05 14.53 6.24
N ASP A 381 -6.61 13.68 7.18
CA ASP A 381 -7.06 13.73 8.57
C ASP A 381 -6.41 14.92 9.29
N PRO A 382 -7.16 15.95 9.72
CA PRO A 382 -6.59 17.13 10.35
C PRO A 382 -6.05 16.87 11.77
N LEU A 383 -6.49 15.80 12.45
CA LEU A 383 -6.07 15.51 13.83
C LEU A 383 -4.71 14.81 13.86
N ALA A 384 -4.54 13.77 13.04
CA ALA A 384 -3.27 13.04 12.94
C ALA A 384 -2.16 13.84 12.21
N SER A 385 -2.56 14.79 11.35
CA SER A 385 -1.64 15.41 10.39
C SER A 385 -1.14 16.81 10.79
N ARG A 386 -1.79 17.49 11.74
CA ARG A 386 -1.52 18.92 11.98
C ARG A 386 -0.09 19.22 12.39
N ASN A 387 0.48 18.38 13.24
CA ASN A 387 1.82 18.58 13.77
C ASN A 387 2.89 17.99 12.85
N ALA A 388 2.53 16.95 12.09
CA ALA A 388 3.45 16.22 11.23
C ALA A 388 3.72 16.94 9.89
N LEU A 389 2.84 17.82 9.40
CA LEU A 389 2.83 18.23 7.98
C LEU A 389 2.89 19.74 7.73
N ASN A 390 3.34 20.11 6.53
CA ASN A 390 3.26 21.46 5.96
C ASN A 390 1.85 21.81 5.39
N ALA A 391 0.81 21.11 5.82
CA ALA A 391 -0.55 21.34 5.37
C ALA A 391 -1.19 22.55 6.08
N THR A 392 -1.93 23.37 5.32
CA THR A 392 -2.74 24.45 5.88
C THR A 392 -4.17 23.97 6.04
N PHE A 393 -4.68 23.97 7.28
CA PHE A 393 -6.05 23.59 7.57
C PHE A 393 -6.93 24.84 7.75
N PRO A 394 -8.19 24.83 7.29
CA PRO A 394 -9.15 25.87 7.62
C PRO A 394 -9.31 26.06 9.14
N THR A 395 -9.56 27.29 9.57
CA THR A 395 -9.85 27.58 10.98
C THR A 395 -11.06 26.76 11.45
N GLY A 396 -10.88 25.93 12.47
CA GLY A 396 -11.94 25.07 13.01
C GLY A 396 -12.03 23.68 12.40
N ALA A 397 -11.16 23.32 11.45
CA ALA A 397 -11.18 22.00 10.79
C ALA A 397 -11.20 20.81 11.76
N GLU A 398 -10.44 20.87 12.86
CA GLU A 398 -10.44 19.82 13.90
C GLU A 398 -11.79 19.70 14.63
N LEU A 399 -12.39 20.83 14.98
CA LEU A 399 -13.69 20.86 15.66
C LEU A 399 -14.80 20.34 14.73
N GLU A 400 -14.77 20.75 13.46
CA GLU A 400 -15.67 20.25 12.44
C GLU A 400 -15.47 18.75 12.19
N PHE A 401 -14.22 18.30 12.14
CA PHE A 401 -13.87 16.89 12.02
C PHE A 401 -14.45 16.09 13.19
N GLU A 402 -14.22 16.52 14.42
CA GLU A 402 -14.73 15.86 15.63
C GLU A 402 -16.26 15.83 15.68
N HIS A 403 -16.91 16.94 15.34
CA HIS A 403 -18.37 17.02 15.23
C HIS A 403 -18.89 16.02 14.19
N PHE A 404 -18.24 15.97 13.02
CA PHE A 404 -18.61 15.06 11.95
C PHE A 404 -18.34 13.58 12.32
N TRP A 405 -17.22 13.29 12.98
CA TRP A 405 -16.89 11.98 13.53
C TRP A 405 -17.97 11.50 14.49
N ALA A 406 -18.36 12.32 15.48
CA ALA A 406 -19.41 11.98 16.44
C ALA A 406 -20.75 11.72 15.74
N LYS A 407 -21.10 12.55 14.74
CA LYS A 407 -22.30 12.35 13.93
C LYS A 407 -22.29 11.02 13.19
N VAL A 408 -21.19 10.66 12.53
CA VAL A 408 -21.06 9.37 11.84
C VAL A 408 -21.09 8.23 12.85
N SER A 409 -20.39 8.34 13.98
CA SER A 409 -20.34 7.33 15.04
C SER A 409 -21.72 6.98 15.59
N ILE A 410 -22.51 7.99 15.96
CA ILE A 410 -23.91 7.80 16.43
C ILE A 410 -24.78 7.18 15.33
N ALA A 411 -24.58 7.64 14.10
CA ALA A 411 -25.39 7.27 12.97
C ALA A 411 -25.07 5.86 12.44
N ARG A 412 -23.87 5.35 12.71
CA ARG A 412 -23.36 4.07 12.21
C ARG A 412 -24.07 2.94 12.95
N SER A 413 -24.96 2.26 12.21
CA SER A 413 -25.40 0.91 12.54
C SER A 413 -24.42 -0.07 11.87
N PRO A 414 -24.31 -1.32 12.35
CA PRO A 414 -23.53 -2.38 11.69
C PRO A 414 -23.82 -2.53 10.17
N ASN A 415 -24.94 -2.00 9.68
CA ASN A 415 -25.40 -2.10 8.29
C ASN A 415 -25.52 -0.75 7.56
N GLY A 416 -24.56 0.16 7.72
CA GLY A 416 -24.54 1.41 6.96
C GLY A 416 -24.59 1.16 5.44
N THR A 417 -25.60 1.69 4.74
CA THR A 417 -25.74 1.51 3.29
C THR A 417 -24.76 2.41 2.52
N LEU A 418 -24.25 1.96 1.37
CA LEU A 418 -23.35 2.74 0.50
C LEU A 418 -23.89 4.15 0.15
N PRO A 419 -25.19 4.34 -0.18
CA PRO A 419 -25.74 5.68 -0.40
C PRO A 419 -25.55 6.62 0.79
N ARG A 420 -25.69 6.12 2.02
CA ARG A 420 -25.52 6.92 3.23
C ARG A 420 -24.07 7.34 3.42
N VAL A 421 -23.14 6.42 3.19
CA VAL A 421 -21.69 6.70 3.25
C VAL A 421 -21.30 7.76 2.23
N ARG A 422 -21.83 7.70 1.00
CA ARG A 422 -21.59 8.73 -0.02
C ARG A 422 -22.14 10.10 0.39
N THR A 423 -23.34 10.16 0.98
CA THR A 423 -23.89 11.41 1.50
C THR A 423 -23.00 12.02 2.59
N TRP A 424 -22.48 11.19 3.50
CA TRP A 424 -21.53 11.63 4.51
C TRP A 424 -20.24 12.14 3.88
N TRP A 425 -19.67 11.37 2.95
CA TRP A 425 -18.46 11.75 2.25
C TRP A 425 -18.59 13.10 1.55
N THR A 426 -19.65 13.32 0.75
CA THR A 426 -19.85 14.59 0.05
C THR A 426 -19.91 15.78 0.99
N ALA A 427 -20.59 15.64 2.14
CA ALA A 427 -20.66 16.70 3.14
C ALA A 427 -19.30 16.98 3.80
N PHE A 428 -18.55 15.93 4.10
CA PHE A 428 -17.24 16.02 4.76
C PHE A 428 -16.16 16.54 3.81
N ALA A 429 -16.08 15.98 2.60
CA ALA A 429 -15.13 16.35 1.56
C ALA A 429 -15.15 17.84 1.19
N ALA A 430 -16.29 18.52 1.36
CA ALA A 430 -16.43 19.93 1.04
C ALA A 430 -15.69 20.86 2.03
N THR A 431 -15.36 20.39 3.24
CA THR A 431 -14.72 21.21 4.28
C THR A 431 -13.30 20.77 4.61
N GLN A 432 -12.77 19.79 3.87
CA GLN A 432 -11.49 19.17 4.20
C GLN A 432 -10.51 19.26 3.03
N GLU A 433 -9.23 19.13 3.36
CA GLU A 433 -8.14 19.10 2.39
C GLU A 433 -8.19 17.81 1.57
N ARG A 434 -8.23 17.94 0.24
CA ARG A 434 -8.27 16.81 -0.71
C ARG A 434 -6.85 16.41 -1.09
N VAL A 435 -6.53 15.12 -1.00
CA VAL A 435 -5.18 14.61 -1.31
C VAL A 435 -5.21 13.80 -2.60
N ALA A 436 -4.20 13.97 -3.45
CA ALA A 436 -3.90 13.11 -4.59
C ALA A 436 -2.56 12.40 -4.35
N PRO A 437 -2.37 11.16 -4.85
CA PRO A 437 -1.06 10.52 -4.89
C PRO A 437 -0.01 11.38 -5.61
N LEU A 438 1.26 11.14 -5.30
CA LEU A 438 2.36 11.71 -6.09
C LEU A 438 2.40 11.10 -7.50
N THR A 439 3.02 11.84 -8.41
CA THR A 439 3.27 11.48 -9.80
C THR A 439 4.71 11.86 -10.14
N ALA A 440 5.24 11.40 -11.27
CA ALA A 440 6.60 11.76 -11.71
C ALA A 440 6.86 13.26 -11.85
N THR A 441 5.78 14.04 -12.00
CA THR A 441 5.80 15.50 -12.19
C THR A 441 5.35 16.26 -10.95
N SER A 442 4.94 15.54 -9.90
CA SER A 442 4.49 16.14 -8.64
C SER A 442 5.67 16.31 -7.70
N CYS A 443 5.82 17.54 -7.19
CA CYS A 443 6.90 17.90 -6.27
C CYS A 443 8.28 17.73 -6.91
N GLU A 444 9.26 18.56 -6.52
CA GLU A 444 10.63 18.30 -6.99
C GLU A 444 11.03 16.93 -6.44
N ALA A 445 11.30 15.98 -7.34
CA ALA A 445 11.13 14.54 -7.15
C ALA A 445 12.17 13.85 -6.22
N THR A 446 12.63 14.49 -5.15
CA THR A 446 13.88 14.05 -4.50
C THR A 446 13.77 13.54 -3.08
N ASP A 447 12.72 13.86 -2.32
CA ASP A 447 12.72 13.49 -0.91
C ASP A 447 11.34 12.95 -0.50
N ASP A 448 11.30 11.69 -0.04
CA ASP A 448 10.15 10.97 0.55
C ASP A 448 9.43 11.71 1.71
N ILE A 449 9.85 12.93 1.98
CA ILE A 449 9.20 13.91 2.83
C ILE A 449 7.79 14.20 2.30
N CYS A 450 7.61 14.30 0.98
CA CYS A 450 6.30 14.51 0.38
C CYS A 450 5.55 13.19 0.21
N PHE A 451 4.25 13.20 0.52
CA PHE A 451 3.40 11.99 0.48
C PHE A 451 2.19 12.14 -0.46
N GLY A 452 1.97 13.34 -0.99
CA GLY A 452 0.89 13.62 -1.93
C GLY A 452 0.85 15.08 -2.35
N THR A 453 -0.14 15.44 -3.16
CA THR A 453 -0.45 16.83 -3.50
C THR A 453 -1.87 17.18 -3.06
N ASN A 454 -2.14 18.46 -2.81
CA ASN A 454 -3.50 18.94 -2.71
C ASN A 454 -4.18 18.74 -4.07
N ALA A 455 -5.20 17.89 -4.12
CA ALA A 455 -5.84 17.48 -5.36
C ALA A 455 -6.56 18.63 -6.11
N ILE A 456 -6.80 19.75 -5.43
CA ILE A 456 -7.42 20.96 -5.97
C ILE A 456 -6.36 21.98 -6.45
N THR A 457 -5.29 22.20 -5.70
CA THR A 457 -4.31 23.26 -5.99
C THR A 457 -3.02 22.76 -6.64
N GLY A 458 -2.72 21.47 -6.53
CA GLY A 458 -1.46 20.86 -6.95
C GLY A 458 -0.29 21.12 -5.98
N VAL A 459 -0.52 21.83 -4.86
CA VAL A 459 0.53 22.12 -3.87
C VAL A 459 0.98 20.83 -3.18
N CYS A 460 2.29 20.66 -3.03
CA CYS A 460 2.88 19.51 -2.35
C CYS A 460 2.53 19.45 -0.86
N LEU A 461 2.11 18.27 -0.42
CA LEU A 461 1.84 17.95 0.97
C LEU A 461 2.99 17.06 1.47
N CYS A 462 3.75 17.61 2.41
CA CYS A 462 5.00 17.04 2.88
C CYS A 462 5.06 17.07 4.41
N ARG A 463 5.81 16.12 4.96
CA ARG A 463 6.16 16.10 6.37
C ARG A 463 7.00 17.33 6.71
N ARG A 464 6.83 17.88 7.90
CA ARG A 464 7.80 18.85 8.42
C ARG A 464 9.05 18.06 8.73
N ASP A 465 10.17 18.46 8.14
CA ASP A 465 11.45 17.86 8.46
C ASP A 465 11.68 17.92 9.97
N HIS A 466 11.91 16.77 10.60
CA HIS A 466 12.47 16.71 11.96
C HIS A 466 13.93 17.19 12.00
N GLN A 467 14.45 17.79 10.92
CA GLN A 467 15.85 18.26 10.84
C GLN A 467 16.20 19.34 11.88
N ASP A 468 15.20 19.97 12.53
CA ASP A 468 15.46 20.87 13.67
C ASP A 468 15.68 20.14 15.01
N GLU A 469 15.41 18.84 15.11
CA GLU A 469 15.95 17.99 16.18
C GLU A 469 17.33 17.48 15.78
N ALA A 470 18.25 18.42 15.55
CA ALA A 470 19.66 18.15 15.44
C ALA A 470 20.11 17.33 16.65
N LEU A 471 20.34 16.03 16.42
CA LEU A 471 21.39 15.20 17.01
C LEU A 471 22.07 15.87 18.23
N VAL A 472 21.39 15.91 19.38
CA VAL A 472 22.07 16.11 20.66
C VAL A 472 22.80 14.79 20.91
N VAL A 473 23.94 14.63 20.23
CA VAL A 473 24.95 13.66 20.64
C VAL A 473 25.38 14.14 22.01
N LEU A 474 24.80 13.51 23.05
CA LEU A 474 25.37 13.54 24.38
C LEU A 474 26.75 12.90 24.26
N THR A 475 27.75 13.73 23.99
CA THR A 475 29.15 13.38 24.18
C THR A 475 29.33 13.22 25.68
N ALA A 476 29.53 11.97 26.10
CA ALA A 476 29.88 11.60 27.47
C ALA A 476 31.37 11.85 27.73
#